data_AF-A0A166PX47-F1
#
_entry.id   AF-A0A166PX47-F1
#
_cell.length_a   1.000
_cell.length_b   1.000
_cell.length_c   1.000
_cell.angle_alpha   90.00
_cell.angle_beta   90.00
_cell.angle_gamma   90.00
#
_symmetry.space_group_name_H-M   'P 1'
#
loop_
_entity.id
_entity.type
_entity.pdbx_description
1 polymer ?
#
loop_
_entity_poly.entity_id
_entity_poly.type
_entity_poly.pdbx_seq_one_letter_code
_entity_poly.pdbx_strand_id
1 'polypeptide(L)'
;MDPPLHHRHLLYHTNDPPTETEAISARHEMHELQRELSQINKEIASSSSPSHALLASQEGVKDAIKAYKGLLSPLRQFPTEMLSLIFINCLPKSPFSYSNTQSPIILEYVCRRWKDVCRSTPALW
;
A
#
# COMPACT_ATOMS: atom_id res chain seq x y z
N MET A 1 -2.93 -7.02 -27.17
CA MET A 1 -3.09 -5.55 -27.03
C MET A 1 -2.81 -5.26 -25.57
N ASP A 2 -1.68 -4.62 -25.28
CA ASP A 2 -1.31 -4.26 -23.90
C ASP A 2 -2.05 -2.99 -23.48
N PRO A 3 -2.58 -2.90 -22.25
CA PRO A 3 -3.28 -1.71 -21.77
C PRO A 3 -2.30 -0.58 -21.44
N PRO A 4 -2.74 0.70 -21.43
CA PRO A 4 -1.85 1.86 -21.41
C PRO A 4 -0.97 1.93 -20.14
N LEU A 5 0.34 2.10 -20.36
CA LEU A 5 1.42 1.79 -19.42
C LEU A 5 1.97 2.96 -18.57
N HIS A 6 1.26 4.08 -18.38
CA HIS A 6 1.95 5.28 -17.86
C HIS A 6 2.07 5.44 -16.34
N HIS A 7 1.33 4.71 -15.49
CA HIS A 7 1.35 4.97 -14.03
C HIS A 7 1.70 3.76 -13.13
N ARG A 8 1.95 2.56 -13.69
CA ARG A 8 2.34 1.39 -12.88
C ARG A 8 3.65 1.62 -12.13
N HIS A 9 4.60 2.32 -12.73
CA HIS A 9 5.94 2.50 -12.15
C HIS A 9 5.95 3.27 -10.81
N LEU A 10 5.03 4.22 -10.60
CA LEU A 10 4.99 5.01 -9.37
C LEU A 10 4.40 4.23 -8.18
N LEU A 11 3.58 3.21 -8.43
CA LEU A 11 2.87 2.45 -7.39
C LEU A 11 3.76 1.46 -6.63
N TYR A 12 4.80 0.94 -7.29
CA TYR A 12 5.58 -0.19 -6.78
C TYR A 12 6.92 0.19 -6.13
N HIS A 13 7.39 1.44 -6.29
CA HIS A 13 8.78 1.77 -5.95
C HIS A 13 8.98 2.77 -4.81
N THR A 14 7.94 3.46 -4.33
CA THR A 14 8.05 4.35 -3.16
C THR A 14 6.93 4.11 -2.14
N ASN A 15 7.27 4.06 -0.85
CA ASN A 15 6.31 4.09 0.26
C ASN A 15 5.96 5.54 0.68
N ASP A 16 6.29 6.49 -0.19
CA ASP A 16 6.04 7.90 0.03
C ASP A 16 4.53 8.19 -0.08
N PRO A 17 4.01 9.16 0.67
CA PRO A 17 2.64 9.63 0.50
C PRO A 17 2.44 10.12 -0.94
N PRO A 18 1.37 9.71 -1.63
CA PRO A 18 1.00 10.37 -2.87
C PRO A 18 0.67 11.84 -2.58
N THR A 19 1.04 12.73 -3.49
CA THR A 19 0.51 14.09 -3.55
C THR A 19 -1.01 14.06 -3.75
N GLU A 20 -1.70 15.17 -3.46
CA GLU A 20 -3.15 15.24 -3.65
C GLU A 20 -3.56 14.96 -5.10
N THR A 21 -2.81 15.49 -6.06
CA THR A 21 -3.01 15.23 -7.50
C THR A 21 -2.81 13.77 -7.86
N GLU A 22 -1.76 13.12 -7.33
CA GLU A 22 -1.54 11.68 -7.55
C GLU A 22 -2.64 10.84 -6.90
N ALA A 23 -3.13 11.24 -5.72
CA ALA A 23 -4.20 10.56 -5.03
C ALA A 23 -5.54 10.67 -5.78
N ILE A 24 -5.84 11.83 -6.37
CA ILE A 24 -7.03 12.03 -7.22
C ILE A 24 -6.93 11.14 -8.47
N SER A 25 -5.81 11.18 -9.18
CA SER A 25 -5.59 10.34 -10.36
C SER A 25 -5.68 8.85 -10.02
N ALA A 26 -5.05 8.42 -8.93
CA ALA A 26 -5.11 7.03 -8.46
C ALA A 26 -6.53 6.58 -8.11
N ARG A 27 -7.37 7.45 -7.52
CA ARG A 27 -8.78 7.14 -7.24
C ARG A 27 -9.58 7.00 -8.53
N HIS A 28 -9.34 7.87 -9.52
CA HIS A 28 -9.97 7.78 -10.82
C HIS A 28 -9.63 6.45 -11.50
N GLU A 29 -8.34 6.13 -11.62
CA GLU A 29 -7.85 4.87 -12.22
C GLU A 29 -8.39 3.63 -11.48
N MET A 30 -8.42 3.66 -10.15
CA MET A 30 -8.99 2.56 -9.36
C MET A 30 -10.48 2.37 -9.68
N HIS A 31 -11.23 3.45 -9.89
CA HIS A 31 -12.64 3.40 -10.26
C HIS A 31 -12.84 2.86 -11.69
N GLU A 32 -11.94 3.17 -12.63
CA GLU A 32 -11.92 2.54 -13.97
C GLU A 32 -11.72 1.03 -13.87
N LEU A 33 -10.68 0.59 -13.14
CA LEU A 33 -10.36 -0.82 -12.95
C LEU A 33 -11.49 -1.60 -12.24
N GLN A 34 -12.19 -0.96 -11.30
CA GLN A 34 -13.38 -1.56 -10.67
C GLN A 34 -14.52 -1.79 -11.66
N ARG A 35 -14.72 -0.88 -12.62
CA ARG A 35 -15.71 -1.06 -13.68
C ARG A 35 -15.30 -2.19 -14.62
N GLU A 36 -14.03 -2.24 -15.04
CA GLU A 36 -13.48 -3.33 -15.85
C GLU A 36 -13.64 -4.69 -15.15
N LEU A 37 -13.25 -4.79 -13.87
CA LEU A 37 -13.42 -6.01 -13.09
C LEU A 37 -14.90 -6.44 -13.01
N SER A 38 -15.82 -5.50 -12.89
CA SER A 38 -17.25 -5.79 -12.87
C SER A 38 -17.76 -6.35 -14.21
N GLN A 39 -17.20 -5.90 -15.33
CA GLN A 39 -17.52 -6.40 -16.67
C GLN A 39 -16.95 -7.82 -16.85
N ILE A 40 -15.67 -8.02 -16.52
CA ILE A 40 -15.02 -9.34 -16.58
C ILE A 40 -15.77 -10.35 -15.71
N ASN A 41 -16.18 -9.96 -14.49
CA ASN A 41 -16.96 -10.84 -13.60
C ASN A 41 -18.33 -11.23 -14.19
N LYS A 42 -19.00 -10.31 -14.91
CA LYS A 42 -20.25 -10.62 -15.61
C LYS A 42 -20.02 -11.61 -16.75
N GLU A 43 -18.96 -11.42 -17.53
CA GLU A 43 -18.58 -12.32 -18.63
C GLU A 43 -18.28 -13.73 -18.12
N ILE A 44 -17.49 -13.84 -17.03
CA ILE A 44 -17.20 -15.10 -16.35
C ILE A 44 -18.49 -15.78 -15.88
N ALA A 45 -19.40 -15.05 -15.24
CA ALA A 45 -20.65 -15.60 -14.74
C ALA A 45 -21.59 -16.07 -15.85
N SER A 46 -21.56 -15.42 -17.02
CA SER A 46 -22.37 -15.79 -18.19
C SER A 46 -21.79 -16.96 -19.00
N SER A 47 -20.53 -17.31 -18.76
CA SER A 47 -19.81 -18.36 -19.51
C SER A 47 -19.94 -19.72 -18.82
N SER A 48 -20.42 -20.75 -19.53
CA SER A 48 -20.46 -22.12 -18.99
C SER A 48 -19.06 -22.72 -18.73
N SER A 49 -18.04 -22.22 -19.42
CA SER A 49 -16.64 -22.57 -19.22
C SER A 49 -15.75 -21.33 -19.47
N PRO A 50 -15.39 -20.57 -18.42
CA PRO A 50 -14.54 -19.39 -18.55
C PRO A 50 -13.17 -19.75 -19.12
N SER A 51 -12.66 -18.96 -20.06
CA SER A 51 -11.34 -19.19 -20.64
C SER A 51 -10.23 -18.87 -19.64
N HIS A 52 -9.10 -19.57 -19.75
CA HIS A 52 -7.91 -19.27 -18.93
C HIS A 52 -7.44 -17.81 -19.13
N ALA A 53 -7.59 -17.26 -20.34
CA ALA A 53 -7.25 -15.87 -20.63
C ALA A 53 -8.14 -14.88 -19.84
N LEU A 54 -9.44 -15.16 -19.75
CA LEU A 54 -10.39 -14.32 -19.01
C LEU A 54 -10.09 -14.34 -17.50
N LEU A 55 -9.78 -15.50 -16.95
CA LEU A 55 -9.37 -15.65 -15.54
C LEU A 55 -8.03 -14.95 -15.26
N ALA A 56 -7.05 -15.07 -16.15
CA ALA A 56 -5.78 -14.37 -16.03
C ALA A 56 -5.96 -12.84 -16.09
N SER A 57 -6.84 -12.34 -16.96
CA SER A 57 -7.21 -10.92 -17.02
C SER A 57 -7.85 -10.46 -15.72
N GLN A 58 -8.79 -11.23 -15.18
CA GLN A 58 -9.43 -10.94 -13.90
C GLN A 58 -8.41 -10.77 -12.78
N GLU A 59 -7.44 -11.68 -12.69
CA GLU A 59 -6.40 -11.64 -11.65
C GLU A 59 -5.47 -10.43 -11.84
N GLY A 60 -5.06 -10.14 -13.08
CA GLY A 60 -4.26 -8.95 -13.39
C GLY A 60 -4.93 -7.63 -12.98
N VAL A 61 -6.24 -7.51 -13.19
CA VAL A 61 -7.02 -6.32 -12.77
C VAL A 61 -7.15 -6.25 -11.25
N LYS A 62 -7.37 -7.38 -10.56
CA LYS A 62 -7.39 -7.43 -9.09
C LYS A 62 -6.06 -7.00 -8.48
N ASP A 63 -4.94 -7.46 -9.05
CA ASP A 63 -3.60 -7.08 -8.60
C ASP A 63 -3.35 -5.58 -8.77
N ALA A 64 -3.79 -5.01 -9.89
CA ALA A 64 -3.72 -3.56 -10.11
C ALA A 64 -4.55 -2.79 -9.06
N ILE A 65 -5.79 -3.21 -8.80
CA ILE A 65 -6.64 -2.60 -7.76
C ILE A 65 -5.97 -2.70 -6.38
N LYS A 66 -5.36 -3.85 -6.06
CA LYS A 66 -4.64 -4.05 -4.78
C LYS A 66 -3.47 -3.07 -4.65
N ALA A 67 -2.72 -2.83 -5.72
CA ALA A 67 -1.65 -1.85 -5.73
C ALA A 67 -2.16 -0.42 -5.48
N TYR A 68 -3.23 0.01 -6.16
CA TYR A 68 -3.84 1.32 -5.93
C TYR A 68 -4.42 1.49 -4.52
N LYS A 69 -5.03 0.44 -3.94
CA LYS A 69 -5.45 0.44 -2.54
C LYS A 69 -4.27 0.61 -1.58
N GLY A 70 -3.13 0.00 -1.89
CA GLY A 70 -1.89 0.19 -1.15
C GLY A 70 -1.39 1.63 -1.20
N LEU A 71 -1.39 2.24 -2.39
CA LEU A 71 -1.03 3.66 -2.58
C LEU A 71 -1.95 4.60 -1.80
N LEU A 72 -3.26 4.36 -1.87
CA LEU A 72 -4.29 5.17 -1.23
C LEU A 72 -4.51 4.80 0.25
N SER A 73 -3.70 3.91 0.81
CA SER A 73 -3.82 3.48 2.20
C SER A 73 -3.67 4.68 3.14
N PRO A 74 -4.54 4.83 4.16
CA PRO A 74 -4.39 5.88 5.17
C PRO A 74 -3.02 5.86 5.85
N LEU A 75 -2.38 4.69 5.96
CA LEU A 75 -1.03 4.56 6.53
C LEU A 75 0.06 5.25 5.71
N ARG A 76 -0.15 5.48 4.40
CA ARG A 76 0.77 6.30 3.59
C ARG A 76 0.52 7.80 3.78
N GLN A 77 -0.70 8.20 4.14
CA GLN A 77 -1.06 9.60 4.42
C GLN A 77 -0.99 9.98 5.90
N PHE A 78 -0.71 9.02 6.78
CA PHE A 78 -0.68 9.23 8.22
C PHE A 78 0.40 10.25 8.61
N PRO A 79 0.14 11.27 9.44
CA PRO A 79 1.17 12.25 9.81
C PRO A 79 2.36 11.60 10.51
N THR A 80 3.57 12.09 10.23
CA THR A 80 4.81 11.57 10.84
C THR A 80 4.78 11.73 12.35
N GLU A 81 4.28 12.86 12.84
CA GLU A 81 4.17 13.19 14.27
C GLU A 81 3.29 12.18 15.00
N MET A 82 2.17 11.81 14.39
CA MET A 82 1.26 10.82 14.95
C MET A 82 1.90 9.43 14.94
N LEU A 83 2.67 9.09 13.90
CA LEU A 83 3.36 7.82 13.82
C LEU A 83 4.45 7.71 14.90
N SER A 84 5.22 8.79 15.12
CA SER A 84 6.18 8.90 16.22
C SER A 84 5.52 8.72 17.60
N LEU A 85 4.37 9.35 17.84
CA LEU A 85 3.64 9.20 19.09
C LEU A 85 3.20 7.75 19.33
N ILE A 86 2.70 7.07 18.29
CA ILE A 86 2.35 5.65 18.38
C ILE A 86 3.59 4.83 18.76
N PHE A 87 4.72 5.05 18.08
CA PHE A 87 5.95 4.30 18.33
C PHE A 87 6.47 4.48 19.76
N ILE A 88 6.41 5.69 20.30
CA ILE A 88 6.81 5.99 21.69
C ILE A 88 5.91 5.23 22.67
N ASN A 89 4.60 5.18 22.41
CA ASN A 89 3.65 4.43 23.25
C ASN A 89 3.82 2.90 23.14
N CYS A 90 4.48 2.41 22.09
CA CYS A 90 4.82 1.01 21.92
C CYS A 90 6.15 0.62 22.61
N LEU A 91 6.86 1.55 23.26
CA LEU A 91 8.07 1.21 24.00
C LEU A 91 7.72 0.30 25.19
N PRO A 92 8.55 -0.74 25.44
CA PRO A 92 8.39 -1.59 26.61
C PRO A 92 8.49 -0.77 27.91
N LYS A 93 7.75 -1.19 28.95
CA LYS A 93 7.82 -0.57 30.27
C LYS A 93 9.22 -0.79 30.85
N SER A 94 9.80 0.26 31.43
CA SER A 94 11.13 0.22 32.05
C SER A 94 11.23 -0.86 33.14
N PRO A 95 12.38 -1.55 33.26
CA PRO A 95 13.59 -1.41 32.45
C PRO A 95 13.51 -2.23 31.15
N PHE A 96 14.01 -1.68 30.04
CA PHE A 96 14.16 -2.41 28.79
C PHE A 96 15.59 -2.33 28.26
N SER A 97 16.02 -3.38 27.58
CA SER A 97 17.32 -3.48 26.93
C SER A 97 17.12 -3.36 25.42
N TYR A 98 17.97 -2.59 24.74
CA TYR A 98 17.91 -2.50 23.28
C TYR A 98 18.22 -3.88 22.67
N SER A 99 17.18 -4.54 22.18
CA SER A 99 17.26 -5.80 21.46
C SER A 99 16.75 -5.59 20.04
N ASN A 100 17.34 -6.30 19.07
CA ASN A 100 16.87 -6.31 17.68
C ASN A 100 15.43 -6.83 17.53
N THR A 101 14.89 -7.43 18.59
CA THR A 101 13.51 -7.94 18.66
C THR A 101 12.55 -7.03 19.41
N GLN A 102 13.00 -5.88 19.91
CA GLN A 102 12.19 -4.93 20.68
C GLN A 102 12.11 -3.56 20.01
N SER A 103 11.08 -2.80 20.38
CA SER A 103 10.98 -1.38 20.00
C SER A 103 12.19 -0.60 20.55
N PRO A 104 12.76 0.34 19.80
CA PRO A 104 12.33 0.83 18.49
C PRO A 104 12.85 0.03 17.28
N ILE A 105 13.80 -0.88 17.46
CA ILE A 105 14.53 -1.54 16.35
C ILE A 105 13.59 -2.38 15.47
N ILE A 106 12.63 -3.09 16.07
CA ILE A 106 11.67 -3.90 15.31
C ILE A 106 10.80 -3.06 14.34
N LEU A 107 10.57 -1.79 14.66
CA LEU A 107 9.76 -0.88 13.85
C LEU A 107 10.51 -0.44 12.58
N GLU A 108 11.85 -0.39 12.61
CA GLU A 108 12.67 -0.07 11.44
C GLU A 108 12.57 -1.11 10.32
N TYR A 109 12.17 -2.35 10.63
CA TYR A 109 12.06 -3.43 9.65
C TYR A 109 10.72 -3.49 8.91
N VAL A 110 9.73 -2.67 9.28
CA VAL A 110 8.40 -2.71 8.67
C VAL A 110 8.40 -2.13 7.26
N CYS A 111 8.90 -0.89 7.12
CA CYS A 111 9.12 -0.27 5.82
C CYS A 111 10.10 0.91 5.92
N ARG A 112 10.58 1.41 4.77
CA ARG A 112 11.50 2.56 4.69
C ARG A 112 10.99 3.77 5.49
N ARG A 113 9.69 4.09 5.34
CA ARG A 113 9.07 5.21 6.05
C ARG A 113 9.14 5.04 7.58
N TRP A 114 8.81 3.85 8.09
CA TRP A 114 8.85 3.60 9.53
C TRP A 114 10.27 3.73 10.08
N LYS A 115 11.25 3.23 9.32
CA LYS A 115 12.66 3.41 9.63
C LYS A 115 13.06 4.89 9.70
N ASP A 116 12.66 5.69 8.72
CA ASP A 116 12.96 7.13 8.70
C ASP A 116 12.35 7.83 9.91
N VAL A 117 11.08 7.53 10.25
CA VAL A 117 10.39 8.08 11.43
C VAL A 117 11.06 7.65 12.74
N CYS A 118 11.45 6.38 12.88
CA CYS A 118 12.15 5.90 14.08
C CYS A 118 13.47 6.66 14.30
N ARG A 119 14.24 6.86 13.22
CA ARG A 119 15.54 7.55 13.27
C ARG A 119 15.40 9.05 13.50
N SER A 120 14.32 9.66 13.02
CA SER A 120 14.03 11.08 13.22
C SER A 120 13.34 11.40 14.55
N THR A 121 13.07 10.41 15.40
CA THR A 121 12.36 10.59 16.68
C THR A 121 13.30 10.30 17.86
N PRO A 122 13.97 11.32 18.44
CA PRO A 122 14.93 11.13 19.53
C PRO A 122 14.36 10.42 20.76
N ALA A 123 13.08 10.61 21.09
CA ALA A 123 12.44 10.01 22.26
C ALA A 123 12.29 8.47 22.20
N LEU A 124 12.64 7.83 21.08
CA LEU A 124 12.68 6.38 20.94
C LEU A 124 14.02 5.76 21.40
N TRP A 125 15.04 6.59 21.60
CA TRP A 125 16.41 6.19 21.92
C TRP A 125 16.81 6.70 23.29
#